data_AF-A0A9E1STY0-F1
#
_entry.id   AF-A0A9E1STY0-F1
#
_cell.length_a   1.000
_cell.length_b   1.000
_cell.length_c   1.000
_cell.angle_alpha   90.00
_cell.angle_beta   90.00
_cell.angle_gamma   90.00
#
_symmetry.space_group_name_H-M   'P 1'
#
loop_
_entity.id
_entity.type
_entity.pdbx_description
1 polymer ?
#
loop_
_entity_poly.entity_id
_entity_poly.type
_entity_poly.pdbx_seq_one_letter_code
_entity_poly.pdbx_strand_id
1 'polypeptide(L)'
;MPTERTEPENDAEKLLLEMARIGEIADVSDLTDNVIRGAFLRELATQSTKHGIHEQGVRVKGAYISGKIDFTACSLAQPFWIIESILEKVIRLRVARTRNLGFPGTEIPGLKGDGLRVDGSIFLSSAVFSDELRLLGATITGDLDCIGASFFSAAGFAINAERLVVERRILLLNIKQLEGGIDFMHSRAGDFGDHRSGWPNKGMLIIDGLVYDNLGPEENSAASRIKWLQLMPDTQNDEPVYFP
;
A
#
# COMPACT_ATOMS: atom_id res chain seq x y z
N MET A 1 25.77 9.07 10.81
CA MET A 1 24.57 8.59 11.54
C MET A 1 24.98 7.33 12.28
N PRO A 2 24.51 7.08 13.51
CA PRO A 2 24.76 5.80 14.17
C PRO A 2 24.15 4.73 13.26
N THR A 3 24.99 3.84 12.77
CA THR A 3 24.56 2.64 12.04
C THR A 3 23.76 1.80 13.01
N GLU A 4 22.42 1.81 12.89
CA GLU A 4 21.59 0.78 13.52
C GLU A 4 22.19 -0.58 13.18
N ARG A 5 22.30 -1.46 14.19
CA ARG A 5 23.01 -2.73 14.07
C ARG A 5 22.33 -3.59 12.99
N THR A 6 23.14 -4.04 12.05
CA THR A 6 22.74 -4.73 10.82
C THR A 6 22.60 -6.24 10.99
N GLU A 7 22.97 -6.77 12.16
CA GLU A 7 22.85 -8.18 12.51
C GLU A 7 21.50 -8.47 13.15
N PRO A 8 20.95 -9.69 12.96
CA PRO A 8 19.69 -10.07 13.60
C PRO A 8 19.86 -10.12 15.13
N GLU A 9 18.92 -9.51 15.86
CA GLU A 9 18.98 -9.36 17.32
C GLU A 9 18.14 -10.38 18.08
N ASN A 10 17.13 -10.98 17.43
CA ASN A 10 16.25 -11.99 18.03
C ASN A 10 15.94 -13.13 17.07
N ASP A 11 15.15 -14.10 17.52
CA ASP A 11 14.86 -15.32 16.76
C ASP A 11 13.98 -15.05 15.55
N ALA A 12 13.09 -14.05 15.60
CA ALA A 12 12.31 -13.61 14.44
C ALA A 12 13.19 -13.05 13.33
N GLU A 13 14.17 -12.20 13.65
CA GLU A 13 15.10 -11.64 12.66
C GLU A 13 16.07 -12.70 12.10
N LYS A 14 16.50 -13.67 12.92
CA LYS A 14 17.30 -14.80 12.45
C LYS A 14 16.52 -15.66 11.47
N LEU A 15 15.27 -16.01 11.82
CA LEU A 15 14.38 -16.80 10.96
C LEU A 15 14.09 -16.05 9.65
N LEU A 16 13.84 -14.75 9.73
CA LEU A 16 13.66 -13.89 8.55
C LEU A 16 14.85 -13.96 7.60
N LEU A 17 16.07 -13.79 8.12
CA LEU A 17 17.28 -13.85 7.30
C LEU A 17 17.49 -15.23 6.68
N GLU A 18 17.25 -16.30 7.44
CA GLU A 18 17.37 -17.68 6.95
C GLU A 18 16.39 -17.96 5.81
N MET A 19 15.10 -17.70 6.02
CA MET A 19 14.05 -17.98 5.04
C MET A 19 14.19 -17.10 3.80
N ALA A 20 14.56 -15.82 3.96
CA ALA A 20 14.76 -14.92 2.84
C ALA A 20 15.94 -15.34 1.94
N ARG A 21 16.96 -16.02 2.48
CA ARG A 21 18.09 -16.56 1.70
C ARG A 21 17.72 -17.79 0.86
N ILE A 22 16.74 -18.57 1.30
CA ILE A 22 16.29 -19.77 0.60
C ILE A 22 15.00 -19.54 -0.21
N GLY A 23 14.47 -18.31 -0.21
CA GLY A 23 13.28 -17.98 -0.99
C GLY A 23 12.00 -18.54 -0.40
N GLU A 24 11.93 -18.65 0.93
CA GLU A 24 10.75 -19.05 1.69
C GLU A 24 10.15 -17.84 2.45
N ILE A 25 8.95 -18.02 3.01
CA ILE A 25 8.31 -17.02 3.87
C ILE A 25 8.74 -17.28 5.31
N ALA A 26 9.18 -16.25 6.01
CA ALA A 26 9.42 -16.34 7.44
C ALA A 26 8.10 -16.17 8.20
N ASP A 27 7.48 -17.28 8.60
CA ASP A 27 6.32 -17.25 9.50
C ASP A 27 6.80 -17.18 10.95
N VAL A 28 6.62 -16.02 11.57
CA VAL A 28 7.00 -15.76 12.97
C VAL A 28 5.80 -15.72 13.91
N SER A 29 4.61 -16.13 13.44
CA SER A 29 3.35 -16.02 14.18
C SER A 29 3.36 -16.79 15.52
N ASP A 30 4.07 -17.91 15.57
CA ASP A 30 4.16 -18.77 16.76
C ASP A 30 5.34 -18.43 17.69
N LEU A 31 6.16 -17.42 17.33
CA LEU A 31 7.29 -17.01 18.15
C LEU A 31 6.82 -16.15 19.33
N THR A 32 7.42 -16.39 20.50
CA THR A 32 7.14 -15.60 21.71
C THR A 32 7.61 -14.14 21.57
N ASP A 33 8.71 -13.93 20.85
CA ASP A 33 9.16 -12.62 20.39
C ASP A 33 9.12 -12.59 18.86
N ASN A 34 8.03 -12.07 18.31
CA ASN A 34 7.81 -11.90 16.87
C ASN A 34 8.19 -10.49 16.39
N VAL A 35 8.95 -9.73 17.18
CA VAL A 35 9.36 -8.36 16.83
C VAL A 35 10.44 -8.39 15.77
N ILE A 36 10.29 -7.59 14.72
CA ILE A 36 11.34 -7.35 13.73
C ILE A 36 11.54 -5.86 13.58
N ARG A 37 12.79 -5.40 13.57
CA ARG A 37 13.08 -3.97 13.41
C ARG A 37 12.88 -3.56 11.96
N GLY A 38 12.18 -2.45 11.74
CA GLY A 38 11.99 -1.87 10.41
C GLY A 38 13.29 -1.51 9.71
N ALA A 39 14.32 -1.14 10.48
CA ALA A 39 15.68 -0.91 9.98
C ALA A 39 16.33 -2.18 9.40
N PHE A 40 16.11 -3.33 10.05
CA PHE A 40 16.63 -4.62 9.58
C PHE A 40 15.94 -5.04 8.28
N LEU A 41 14.61 -4.96 8.21
CA LEU A 41 13.84 -5.19 6.96
C LEU A 41 14.33 -4.28 5.83
N ARG A 42 14.52 -3.00 6.12
CA ARG A 42 15.03 -2.02 5.15
C ARG A 42 16.39 -2.44 4.62
N GLU A 43 17.30 -2.86 5.49
CA GLU A 43 18.62 -3.30 5.09
C GLU A 43 18.56 -4.55 4.20
N LEU A 44 17.82 -5.60 4.60
CA LEU A 44 17.72 -6.81 3.80
C LEU A 44 17.17 -6.53 2.40
N ALA A 45 16.16 -5.67 2.30
CA ALA A 45 15.55 -5.33 1.02
C ALA A 45 16.42 -4.42 0.13
N THR A 46 17.25 -3.55 0.71
CA THR A 46 18.10 -2.61 -0.05
C THR A 46 19.51 -3.13 -0.32
N GLN A 47 19.99 -4.11 0.47
CA GLN A 47 21.29 -4.74 0.34
C GLN A 47 21.14 -6.25 0.10
N SER A 48 20.14 -6.64 -0.69
CA SER A 48 19.77 -8.05 -0.94
C SER A 48 20.94 -8.91 -1.40
N THR A 49 21.78 -8.42 -2.33
CA THR A 49 22.97 -9.13 -2.80
C THR A 49 24.00 -9.36 -1.69
N LYS A 50 24.25 -8.36 -0.84
CA LYS A 50 25.19 -8.48 0.30
C LYS A 50 24.73 -9.57 1.27
N HIS A 51 23.42 -9.66 1.48
CA HIS A 51 22.82 -10.60 2.42
C HIS A 51 22.48 -11.96 1.80
N GLY A 52 22.72 -12.15 0.50
CA GLY A 52 22.41 -13.39 -0.21
C GLY A 52 20.91 -13.68 -0.29
N ILE A 53 20.07 -12.63 -0.35
CA ILE A 53 18.61 -12.79 -0.41
C ILE A 53 18.20 -13.37 -1.77
N HIS A 54 17.35 -14.39 -1.73
CA HIS A 54 16.79 -15.06 -2.90
C HIS A 54 15.95 -14.11 -3.75
N GLU A 55 15.76 -14.36 -5.05
CA GLU A 55 14.98 -13.48 -5.96
C GLU A 55 13.50 -13.29 -5.59
N GLN A 56 12.99 -14.10 -4.66
CA GLN A 56 11.64 -13.95 -4.09
C GLN A 56 11.58 -12.78 -3.09
N GLY A 57 12.73 -12.30 -2.65
CA GLY A 57 12.88 -11.15 -1.77
C GLY A 57 12.55 -11.43 -0.32
N VAL A 58 12.37 -10.35 0.43
CA VAL A 58 12.08 -10.39 1.87
C VAL A 58 10.57 -10.58 2.06
N ARG A 59 10.18 -11.67 2.72
CA ARG A 59 8.77 -12.01 2.98
C ARG A 59 8.62 -12.52 4.41
N VAL A 60 7.83 -11.82 5.20
CA VAL A 60 7.55 -12.17 6.59
C VAL A 60 6.06 -12.23 6.86
N LYS A 61 5.64 -13.16 7.71
CA LYS A 61 4.27 -13.34 8.17
C LYS A 61 4.21 -13.30 9.70
N GLY A 62 3.17 -12.66 10.25
CA GLY A 62 2.88 -12.71 11.69
C GLY A 62 3.78 -11.85 12.58
N ALA A 63 4.44 -10.83 12.03
CA ALA A 63 5.43 -10.04 12.75
C ALA A 63 4.85 -8.77 13.37
N TYR A 64 5.44 -8.32 14.48
CA TYR A 64 5.31 -6.94 14.95
C TYR A 64 6.52 -6.14 14.45
N ILE A 65 6.30 -5.18 13.56
CA ILE A 65 7.38 -4.38 12.98
C ILE A 65 7.60 -3.13 13.79
N SER A 66 8.70 -3.11 14.54
CA SER A 66 9.09 -1.97 15.37
C SER A 66 9.87 -0.91 14.58
N GLY A 67 9.74 0.35 14.98
CA GLY A 67 10.48 1.44 14.36
C GLY A 67 10.07 1.74 12.91
N LYS A 68 10.94 2.42 12.17
CA LYS A 68 10.63 2.96 10.83
C LYS A 68 11.15 2.03 9.73
N ILE A 69 10.36 1.90 8.67
CA ILE A 69 10.84 1.41 7.37
C ILE A 69 10.87 2.60 6.40
N ASP A 70 12.07 2.98 5.96
CA ASP A 70 12.25 4.13 5.05
C ASP A 70 13.02 3.73 3.79
N PHE A 71 12.26 3.55 2.71
CA PHE A 71 12.76 3.28 1.37
C PHE A 71 12.79 4.52 0.47
N THR A 72 12.75 5.73 1.04
CA THR A 72 12.80 6.97 0.26
C THR A 72 14.00 6.96 -0.69
N ALA A 73 13.74 7.13 -1.98
CA ALA A 73 14.71 7.10 -3.07
C ALA A 73 15.51 5.78 -3.22
N CYS A 74 15.07 4.68 -2.60
CA CYS A 74 15.70 3.36 -2.76
C CYS A 74 15.18 2.63 -4.00
N SER A 75 16.02 1.75 -4.55
CA SER A 75 15.60 0.73 -5.52
C SER A 75 15.69 -0.65 -4.88
N LEU A 76 14.55 -1.34 -4.80
CA LEU A 76 14.46 -2.72 -4.30
C LEU A 76 14.50 -3.64 -5.51
N ALA A 77 15.56 -4.45 -5.60
CA ALA A 77 15.75 -5.36 -6.74
C ALA A 77 14.75 -6.53 -6.73
N GLN A 78 14.22 -6.87 -5.55
CA GLN A 78 13.36 -8.03 -5.32
C GLN A 78 12.02 -7.59 -4.71
N PRO A 79 10.97 -8.42 -4.79
CA PRO A 79 9.71 -8.17 -4.10
C PRO A 79 9.87 -7.97 -2.59
N PHE A 80 8.95 -7.23 -1.98
CA PHE A 80 8.93 -7.02 -0.54
C PHE A 80 7.52 -7.26 0.01
N TRP A 81 7.41 -8.18 0.97
CA TRP A 81 6.12 -8.59 1.53
C TRP A 81 6.14 -8.62 3.05
N ILE A 82 5.09 -8.06 3.64
CA ILE A 82 4.75 -8.19 5.05
C ILE A 82 3.31 -8.70 5.09
N ILE A 83 3.06 -9.81 5.77
CA ILE A 83 1.80 -10.57 5.67
C ILE A 83 1.22 -10.74 7.08
N GLU A 84 -0.08 -10.50 7.26
CA GLU A 84 -0.77 -10.77 8.54
C GLU A 84 0.02 -10.23 9.76
N SER A 85 0.51 -8.99 9.65
CA SER A 85 1.46 -8.39 10.59
C SER A 85 0.98 -7.01 11.07
N ILE A 86 1.73 -6.37 11.97
CA ILE A 86 1.41 -5.04 12.48
C ILE A 86 2.64 -4.14 12.32
N LEU A 87 2.49 -2.95 11.75
CA LEU A 87 3.54 -1.93 11.69
C LEU A 87 3.34 -0.89 12.79
N GLU A 88 4.41 -0.58 13.54
CA GLU A 88 4.37 0.50 14.55
C GLU A 88 4.33 1.90 13.92
N LYS A 89 4.93 2.06 12.73
CA LYS A 89 5.10 3.37 12.07
C LYS A 89 4.73 3.31 10.58
N VAL A 90 4.39 4.49 10.06
CA VAL A 90 4.21 4.74 8.62
C VAL A 90 5.44 4.29 7.82
N ILE A 91 5.19 3.55 6.74
CA ILE A 91 6.22 3.18 5.76
C ILE A 91 6.41 4.30 4.73
N ARG A 92 7.68 4.63 4.44
CA ARG A 92 8.04 5.66 3.44
C ARG A 92 8.65 5.03 2.20
N LEU A 93 8.10 5.38 1.04
CA LEU A 93 8.39 4.84 -0.28
C LEU A 93 8.54 5.95 -1.34
N ARG A 94 8.71 7.20 -0.91
CA ARG A 94 8.79 8.36 -1.81
C ARG A 94 9.93 8.23 -2.81
N VAL A 95 9.62 8.33 -4.10
CA VAL A 95 10.53 8.11 -5.25
C VAL A 95 11.25 6.74 -5.20
N ALA A 96 10.71 5.75 -4.49
CA ALA A 96 11.27 4.41 -4.49
C ALA A 96 10.95 3.67 -5.80
N ARG A 97 11.69 2.61 -6.09
CA ARG A 97 11.42 1.67 -7.18
C ARG A 97 11.43 0.24 -6.66
N THR A 98 10.52 -0.60 -7.14
CA THR A 98 10.43 -2.00 -6.71
C THR A 98 9.66 -2.85 -7.72
N ARG A 99 9.81 -4.18 -7.64
CA ARG A 99 9.06 -5.12 -8.48
C ARG A 99 7.62 -5.28 -8.00
N ASN A 100 7.42 -5.76 -6.78
CA ASN A 100 6.11 -5.93 -6.15
C ASN A 100 6.19 -5.46 -4.69
N LEU A 101 5.10 -4.92 -4.17
CA LEU A 101 4.92 -4.64 -2.74
C LEU A 101 3.66 -5.34 -2.24
N GLY A 102 3.73 -5.99 -1.09
CA GLY A 102 2.58 -6.66 -0.51
C GLY A 102 2.46 -6.42 0.98
N PHE A 103 1.26 -6.07 1.41
CA PHE A 103 0.87 -5.94 2.81
C PHE A 103 -0.45 -6.67 3.14
N PRO A 104 -0.70 -7.90 2.62
CA PRO A 104 -1.99 -8.56 2.82
C PRO A 104 -2.25 -8.84 4.30
N GLY A 105 -3.48 -8.59 4.76
CA GLY A 105 -3.90 -8.79 6.14
C GLY A 105 -3.12 -7.98 7.18
N THR A 106 -2.34 -6.98 6.77
CA THR A 106 -1.43 -6.24 7.65
C THR A 106 -2.05 -4.94 8.14
N GLU A 107 -1.85 -4.61 9.42
CA GLU A 107 -2.21 -3.32 10.01
C GLU A 107 -1.07 -2.30 9.78
N ILE A 108 -1.39 -1.18 9.13
CA ILE A 108 -0.43 -0.20 8.66
C ILE A 108 -0.88 1.20 9.08
N PRO A 109 -0.06 1.95 9.83
CA PRO A 109 -0.40 3.33 10.20
C PRO A 109 -0.42 4.33 9.04
N GLY A 110 -0.27 3.90 7.79
CA GLY A 110 -0.11 4.76 6.61
C GLY A 110 1.06 4.35 5.72
N LEU A 111 0.97 4.69 4.43
CA LEU A 111 2.00 4.43 3.41
C LEU A 111 2.20 5.68 2.58
N LYS A 112 3.44 6.21 2.56
CA LYS A 112 3.79 7.44 1.81
C LYS A 112 4.62 7.11 0.58
N GLY A 113 3.97 7.00 -0.58
CA GLY A 113 4.52 6.55 -1.86
C GLY A 113 4.59 7.61 -2.95
N ASP A 114 4.77 8.89 -2.63
CA ASP A 114 4.83 9.97 -3.63
C ASP A 114 5.91 9.66 -4.70
N GLY A 115 5.51 9.56 -5.97
CA GLY A 115 6.40 9.22 -7.09
C GLY A 115 6.99 7.80 -7.06
N LEU A 116 6.41 6.89 -6.27
CA LEU A 116 6.76 5.46 -6.24
C LEU A 116 6.59 4.85 -7.64
N ARG A 117 7.52 3.98 -8.04
CA ARG A 117 7.39 3.16 -9.25
C ARG A 117 7.40 1.68 -8.90
N VAL A 118 6.39 0.96 -9.37
CA VAL A 118 6.22 -0.47 -9.17
C VAL A 118 6.11 -1.14 -10.53
N ASP A 119 7.09 -1.96 -10.89
CA ASP A 119 7.12 -2.64 -12.20
C ASP A 119 6.09 -3.78 -12.30
N GLY A 120 5.59 -4.23 -11.16
CA GLY A 120 4.47 -5.15 -11.02
C GLY A 120 3.34 -4.51 -10.21
N SER A 121 2.86 -5.20 -9.18
CA SER A 121 1.63 -4.83 -8.47
C SER A 121 1.87 -4.42 -7.01
N ILE A 122 0.90 -3.69 -6.46
CA ILE A 122 0.76 -3.47 -5.02
C ILE A 122 -0.43 -4.31 -4.52
N PHE A 123 -0.19 -5.15 -3.51
CA PHE A 123 -1.18 -6.04 -2.92
C PHE A 123 -1.50 -5.62 -1.49
N LEU A 124 -2.73 -5.17 -1.26
CA LEU A 124 -3.24 -4.68 0.03
C LEU A 124 -4.49 -5.46 0.46
N SER A 125 -4.65 -6.69 -0.03
CA SER A 125 -5.84 -7.48 0.25
C SER A 125 -6.03 -7.70 1.76
N SER A 126 -7.20 -7.32 2.28
CA SER A 126 -7.51 -7.33 3.72
C SER A 126 -6.55 -6.51 4.60
N ALA A 127 -5.74 -5.60 4.03
CA ALA A 127 -4.91 -4.69 4.81
C ALA A 127 -5.79 -3.68 5.57
N VAL A 128 -5.30 -3.20 6.70
CA VAL A 128 -5.99 -2.20 7.53
C VAL A 128 -5.12 -0.97 7.65
N PHE A 129 -5.58 0.14 7.09
CA PHE A 129 -4.89 1.43 7.15
C PHE A 129 -5.56 2.31 8.19
N SER A 130 -4.83 2.71 9.24
CA SER A 130 -5.34 3.64 10.27
C SER A 130 -5.04 5.11 9.97
N ASP A 131 -4.40 5.39 8.84
CA ASP A 131 -4.17 6.72 8.27
C ASP A 131 -4.04 6.60 6.73
N GLU A 132 -3.63 7.67 6.05
CA GLU A 132 -3.57 7.80 4.59
C GLU A 132 -2.73 6.72 3.87
N LEU A 133 -3.33 6.06 2.87
CA LEU A 133 -2.62 5.43 1.76
C LEU A 133 -2.34 6.49 0.69
N ARG A 134 -1.09 6.95 0.61
CA ARG A 134 -0.67 8.04 -0.29
C ARG A 134 0.19 7.51 -1.44
N LEU A 135 -0.29 7.70 -2.66
CA LEU A 135 0.33 7.25 -3.91
C LEU A 135 0.41 8.38 -4.96
N LEU A 136 0.66 9.62 -4.50
CA LEU A 136 0.71 10.79 -5.38
C LEU A 136 1.71 10.64 -6.52
N GLY A 137 1.22 10.74 -7.76
CA GLY A 137 2.07 10.64 -8.95
C GLY A 137 2.83 9.31 -9.05
N ALA A 138 2.40 8.26 -8.35
CA ALA A 138 3.00 6.94 -8.44
C ALA A 138 2.66 6.26 -9.77
N THR A 139 3.46 5.28 -10.17
CA THR A 139 3.23 4.46 -11.35
C THR A 139 3.30 2.99 -10.97
N ILE A 140 2.29 2.22 -11.35
CA ILE A 140 2.15 0.79 -11.11
C ILE A 140 1.87 0.13 -12.46
N THR A 141 2.80 -0.66 -12.98
CA THR A 141 2.61 -1.37 -14.27
C THR A 141 1.66 -2.56 -14.12
N GLY A 142 1.55 -3.12 -12.91
CA GLY A 142 0.58 -4.15 -12.56
C GLY A 142 -0.73 -3.58 -12.02
N ASP A 143 -1.27 -4.29 -11.04
CA ASP A 143 -2.54 -3.96 -10.37
C ASP A 143 -2.29 -3.22 -9.05
N LEU A 144 -3.25 -2.38 -8.66
CA LEU A 144 -3.46 -1.94 -7.29
C LEU A 144 -4.62 -2.75 -6.71
N ASP A 145 -4.30 -3.74 -5.90
CA ASP A 145 -5.28 -4.64 -5.26
C ASP A 145 -5.56 -4.19 -3.83
N CYS A 146 -6.77 -3.67 -3.59
CA CYS A 146 -7.25 -3.30 -2.26
C CYS A 146 -8.41 -4.20 -1.78
N ILE A 147 -8.55 -5.41 -2.32
CA ILE A 147 -9.72 -6.26 -2.07
C ILE A 147 -9.88 -6.57 -0.59
N GLY A 148 -11.04 -6.24 -0.01
CA GLY A 148 -11.31 -6.51 1.39
C GLY A 148 -10.55 -5.62 2.39
N ALA A 149 -9.81 -4.61 1.93
CA ALA A 149 -9.09 -3.71 2.80
C ALA A 149 -10.05 -2.83 3.64
N SER A 150 -9.50 -2.24 4.71
CA SER A 150 -10.15 -1.20 5.51
C SER A 150 -9.28 0.05 5.54
N PHE A 151 -9.88 1.21 5.38
CA PHE A 151 -9.17 2.49 5.39
C PHE A 151 -9.83 3.46 6.36
N PHE A 152 -9.03 4.07 7.23
CA PHE A 152 -9.47 5.05 8.21
C PHE A 152 -8.57 6.27 8.13
N SER A 153 -9.16 7.45 7.97
CA SER A 153 -8.47 8.73 8.10
C SER A 153 -9.40 9.73 8.76
N ALA A 154 -9.00 10.22 9.94
CA ALA A 154 -9.77 11.20 10.71
C ALA A 154 -9.67 12.61 10.12
N ALA A 155 -8.67 12.89 9.29
CA ALA A 155 -8.42 14.20 8.70
C ALA A 155 -7.94 14.05 7.25
N GLY A 156 -8.86 14.24 6.30
CA GLY A 156 -8.55 14.26 4.87
C GLY A 156 -8.81 12.94 4.16
N PHE A 157 -7.85 12.51 3.35
CA PHE A 157 -8.00 11.33 2.48
C PHE A 157 -7.57 10.06 3.19
N ALA A 158 -8.38 9.02 3.04
CA ALA A 158 -8.02 7.65 3.36
C ALA A 158 -7.17 7.05 2.23
N ILE A 159 -7.49 7.39 0.98
CA ILE A 159 -6.71 7.05 -0.21
C ILE A 159 -6.44 8.33 -0.98
N ASN A 160 -5.16 8.67 -1.13
CA ASN A 160 -4.71 9.83 -1.88
C ASN A 160 -3.86 9.38 -3.07
N ALA A 161 -4.49 9.34 -4.24
CA ALA A 161 -3.96 8.81 -5.48
C ALA A 161 -4.05 9.85 -6.61
N GLU A 162 -3.96 11.15 -6.29
CA GLU A 162 -3.84 12.19 -7.32
C GLU A 162 -2.67 11.85 -8.26
N ARG A 163 -2.95 11.87 -9.57
CA ARG A 163 -2.01 11.55 -10.67
C ARG A 163 -1.40 10.15 -10.62
N LEU A 164 -1.98 9.22 -9.85
CA LEU A 164 -1.60 7.81 -9.90
C LEU A 164 -1.81 7.26 -11.31
N VAL A 165 -0.86 6.47 -11.80
CA VAL A 165 -1.01 5.68 -13.04
C VAL A 165 -0.94 4.20 -12.70
N VAL A 166 -1.99 3.46 -13.00
CA VAL A 166 -2.03 1.99 -12.92
C VAL A 166 -2.31 1.45 -14.31
N GLU A 167 -1.34 0.76 -14.91
CA GLU A 167 -1.48 0.27 -16.29
C GLU A 167 -2.51 -0.86 -16.42
N ARG A 168 -2.72 -1.63 -15.35
CA ARG A 168 -3.73 -2.68 -15.30
C ARG A 168 -4.91 -2.24 -14.45
N ARG A 169 -5.14 -2.85 -13.28
CA ARG A 169 -6.42 -2.73 -12.59
C ARG A 169 -6.29 -2.00 -11.27
N ILE A 170 -7.22 -1.09 -10.98
CA ILE A 170 -7.51 -0.64 -9.62
C ILE A 170 -8.69 -1.47 -9.11
N LEU A 171 -8.52 -2.15 -7.98
CA LEU A 171 -9.53 -3.05 -7.41
C LEU A 171 -9.95 -2.56 -6.02
N LEU A 172 -11.11 -1.90 -5.96
CA LEU A 172 -11.78 -1.45 -4.73
C LEU A 172 -13.00 -2.36 -4.44
N LEU A 173 -12.76 -3.67 -4.37
CA LEU A 173 -13.81 -4.67 -4.19
C LEU A 173 -13.94 -5.09 -2.74
N ASN A 174 -15.18 -5.21 -2.28
CA ASN A 174 -15.49 -5.72 -0.93
C ASN A 174 -14.78 -5.00 0.22
N ILE A 175 -14.45 -3.70 0.02
CA ILE A 175 -13.87 -2.84 1.06
C ILE A 175 -14.73 -2.96 2.31
N LYS A 176 -14.10 -3.31 3.44
CA LYS A 176 -14.81 -3.65 4.68
C LYS A 176 -15.27 -2.40 5.41
N GLN A 177 -14.40 -1.39 5.47
CA GLN A 177 -14.66 -0.10 6.10
C GLN A 177 -13.88 0.99 5.36
N LEU A 178 -14.48 2.16 5.19
CA LEU A 178 -13.87 3.32 4.55
C LEU A 178 -14.34 4.59 5.26
N GLU A 179 -13.43 5.20 6.02
CA GLU A 179 -13.61 6.50 6.67
C GLU A 179 -12.54 7.47 6.17
N GLY A 180 -12.96 8.64 5.71
CA GLY A 180 -12.10 9.61 5.03
C GLY A 180 -12.38 9.70 3.53
N GLY A 181 -11.74 10.65 2.86
CA GLY A 181 -11.92 10.89 1.43
C GLY A 181 -11.14 9.95 0.53
N ILE A 182 -11.50 9.95 -0.75
CA ILE A 182 -10.69 9.36 -1.82
C ILE A 182 -10.39 10.43 -2.87
N ASP A 183 -9.10 10.60 -3.16
CA ASP A 183 -8.62 11.46 -4.25
C ASP A 183 -8.02 10.61 -5.36
N PHE A 184 -8.62 10.68 -6.55
CA PHE A 184 -8.16 10.09 -7.80
C PHE A 184 -8.01 11.15 -8.89
N MET A 185 -7.89 12.43 -8.51
CA MET A 185 -7.76 13.54 -9.46
C MET A 185 -6.62 13.27 -10.43
N HIS A 186 -6.90 13.40 -11.73
CA HIS A 186 -5.95 13.15 -12.83
C HIS A 186 -5.28 11.76 -12.84
N SER A 187 -5.83 10.79 -12.11
CA SER A 187 -5.31 9.42 -12.12
C SER A 187 -5.73 8.67 -13.41
N ARG A 188 -5.00 7.60 -13.71
CA ARG A 188 -5.23 6.72 -14.86
C ARG A 188 -5.25 5.27 -14.42
N ALA A 189 -6.23 4.51 -14.88
CA ALA A 189 -6.30 3.06 -14.70
C ALA A 189 -6.53 2.37 -16.06
N GLY A 190 -6.07 1.14 -16.23
CA GLY A 190 -6.58 0.27 -17.30
C GLY A 190 -8.03 -0.09 -16.99
N ASP A 191 -8.26 -1.05 -16.09
CA ASP A 191 -9.62 -1.34 -15.62
C ASP A 191 -9.86 -0.79 -14.21
N PHE A 192 -11.07 -0.28 -14.00
CA PHE A 192 -11.52 0.16 -12.69
C PHE A 192 -12.60 -0.80 -12.16
N GLY A 193 -12.22 -1.68 -11.23
CA GLY A 193 -13.12 -2.65 -10.60
C GLY A 193 -13.49 -2.19 -9.19
N ASP A 194 -14.77 -1.96 -8.94
CA ASP A 194 -15.26 -1.37 -7.70
C ASP A 194 -16.61 -1.94 -7.27
N HIS A 195 -16.84 -1.93 -5.96
CA HIS A 195 -18.15 -2.08 -5.35
C HIS A 195 -18.54 -0.77 -4.66
N ARG A 196 -19.84 -0.55 -4.40
CA ARG A 196 -20.29 0.61 -3.61
C ARG A 196 -19.52 0.77 -2.29
N SER A 197 -19.13 -0.32 -1.62
CA SER A 197 -18.39 -0.26 -0.35
C SER A 197 -17.00 0.38 -0.46
N GLY A 198 -16.43 0.44 -1.67
CA GLY A 198 -15.13 1.07 -1.94
C GLY A 198 -15.16 2.57 -2.17
N TRP A 199 -16.33 3.22 -2.08
CA TRP A 199 -16.48 4.65 -2.28
C TRP A 199 -16.83 5.40 -0.99
N PRO A 200 -16.30 6.63 -0.80
CA PRO A 200 -16.46 7.36 0.45
C PRO A 200 -17.87 7.97 0.58
N ASN A 201 -18.08 8.76 1.64
CA ASN A 201 -19.31 9.52 1.83
C ASN A 201 -19.43 10.68 0.82
N LYS A 202 -20.65 11.22 0.67
CA LYS A 202 -20.90 12.38 -0.20
C LYS A 202 -20.00 13.56 0.20
N GLY A 203 -19.43 14.24 -0.80
CA GLY A 203 -18.51 15.37 -0.64
C GLY A 203 -17.05 14.97 -0.41
N MET A 204 -16.75 13.67 -0.36
CA MET A 204 -15.43 13.16 -0.01
C MET A 204 -14.77 12.38 -1.16
N LEU A 205 -15.32 12.46 -2.38
CA LEU A 205 -14.76 11.83 -3.57
C LEU A 205 -14.28 12.90 -4.57
N ILE A 206 -13.01 12.82 -4.97
CA ILE A 206 -12.44 13.68 -6.00
C ILE A 206 -11.94 12.79 -7.14
N ILE A 207 -12.51 12.98 -8.33
CA ILE A 207 -12.23 12.17 -9.54
C ILE A 207 -12.12 13.04 -10.79
N ASP A 208 -11.94 14.36 -10.63
CA ASP A 208 -11.77 15.25 -11.79
C ASP A 208 -10.55 14.82 -12.61
N GLY A 209 -10.75 14.66 -13.92
CA GLY A 209 -9.72 14.15 -14.83
C GLY A 209 -9.30 12.70 -14.64
N LEU A 210 -10.00 11.88 -13.83
CA LEU A 210 -9.82 10.43 -13.80
C LEU A 210 -10.06 9.84 -15.20
N VAL A 211 -9.15 8.99 -15.67
CA VAL A 211 -9.28 8.24 -16.92
C VAL A 211 -9.19 6.74 -16.62
N TYR A 212 -10.06 5.95 -17.26
CA TYR A 212 -10.01 4.49 -17.23
C TYR A 212 -10.33 3.93 -18.61
N ASP A 213 -9.76 2.77 -18.96
CA ASP A 213 -10.05 2.07 -20.22
C ASP A 213 -11.36 1.27 -20.11
N ASN A 214 -11.54 0.51 -19.02
CA ASN A 214 -12.76 -0.29 -18.79
C ASN A 214 -13.30 -0.13 -17.38
N LEU A 215 -14.61 -0.33 -17.24
CA LEU A 215 -15.25 -0.55 -15.96
C LEU A 215 -15.32 -2.06 -15.71
N GLY A 216 -14.98 -2.48 -14.50
CA GLY A 216 -15.02 -3.87 -14.08
C GLY A 216 -16.41 -4.50 -14.29
N PRO A 217 -16.49 -5.84 -14.38
CA PRO A 217 -17.76 -6.53 -14.67
C PRO A 217 -18.78 -6.43 -13.54
N GLU A 218 -18.38 -6.01 -12.34
CA GLU A 218 -19.21 -5.92 -11.16
C GLU A 218 -19.82 -4.50 -11.04
N GLU A 219 -21.13 -4.41 -10.80
CA GLU A 219 -21.90 -3.16 -10.62
C GLU A 219 -21.76 -2.06 -11.70
N ASN A 220 -21.58 -2.41 -12.98
CA ASN A 220 -21.34 -1.45 -14.06
C ASN A 220 -22.58 -0.81 -14.72
N SER A 221 -23.75 -0.84 -14.08
CA SER A 221 -24.95 -0.20 -14.63
C SER A 221 -24.82 1.33 -14.67
N ALA A 222 -25.48 1.99 -15.63
CA ALA A 222 -25.52 3.45 -15.69
C ALA A 222 -26.03 4.08 -14.38
N ALA A 223 -27.01 3.46 -13.72
CA ALA A 223 -27.51 3.93 -12.43
C ALA A 223 -26.45 3.87 -11.31
N SER A 224 -25.68 2.79 -11.26
CA SER A 224 -24.53 2.67 -10.34
C SER A 224 -23.48 3.73 -10.64
N ARG A 225 -23.19 3.93 -11.93
CA ARG A 225 -22.29 4.96 -12.46
C ARG A 225 -22.90 6.37 -12.51
N ILE A 226 -24.03 6.63 -11.87
CA ILE A 226 -24.47 8.00 -11.57
C ILE A 226 -24.30 8.26 -10.08
N LYS A 227 -24.56 7.24 -9.24
CA LYS A 227 -24.41 7.33 -7.79
C LYS A 227 -23.00 7.70 -7.36
N TRP A 228 -21.96 7.17 -8.01
CA TRP A 228 -20.57 7.52 -7.71
C TRP A 228 -20.23 9.00 -7.98
N LEU A 229 -20.69 9.60 -9.10
CA LEU A 229 -20.50 11.03 -9.41
C LEU A 229 -21.22 11.91 -8.39
N GLN A 230 -22.37 11.46 -7.89
CA GLN A 230 -23.11 12.16 -6.83
C GLN A 230 -22.40 12.16 -5.47
N LEU A 231 -21.29 11.42 -5.32
CA LEU A 231 -20.44 11.48 -4.12
C LEU A 231 -19.41 12.62 -4.19
N MET A 232 -19.22 13.23 -5.36
CA MET A 232 -18.38 14.43 -5.48
C MET A 232 -18.99 15.62 -4.73
N PRO A 233 -18.19 16.64 -4.37
CA PRO A 233 -18.70 17.90 -3.85
C PRO A 233 -19.70 18.56 -4.80
N ASP A 234 -20.72 19.26 -4.27
CA ASP A 234 -21.75 19.91 -5.08
C ASP A 234 -21.21 21.17 -5.80
N THR A 235 -20.17 21.81 -5.25
CA THR A 235 -19.42 22.90 -5.91
C THR A 235 -17.91 22.72 -5.77
N GLN A 236 -17.14 23.30 -6.70
CA GLN A 236 -15.66 23.24 -6.68
C GLN A 236 -15.04 23.92 -5.45
N ASN A 237 -15.78 24.80 -4.77
CA ASN A 237 -15.35 25.47 -3.54
C ASN A 237 -15.67 24.65 -2.27
N ASP A 238 -16.42 23.55 -2.39
CA ASP A 238 -16.73 22.61 -1.31
C ASP A 238 -15.72 21.47 -1.23
N GLU A 239 -14.65 21.50 -2.05
CA GLU A 239 -13.53 20.59 -1.88
C GLU A 239 -12.96 20.75 -0.46
N PRO A 240 -12.67 19.65 0.26
CA PRO A 240 -12.08 19.73 1.59
C PRO A 240 -10.77 20.53 1.49
N VAL A 241 -10.74 21.68 2.17
CA VAL A 241 -9.57 22.55 2.24
C VAL A 241 -8.38 21.74 2.75
N TYR A 242 -7.42 21.48 1.87
CA TYR A 242 -6.17 20.80 2.15
C TYR A 242 -5.38 21.60 3.20
N PHE A 243 -5.31 21.12 4.44
CA PHE A 243 -4.35 21.63 5.41
C PHE A 243 -3.01 20.88 5.22
N PRO A 244 -1.89 21.60 5.08
CA PRO A 244 -0.57 21.03 4.78
C PRO A 244 0.00 20.14 5.90
#